data_AF-A0A1E5K627-F1
#
_entry.id   AF-A0A1E5K627-F1
#
_cell.length_a   1.000
_cell.length_b   1.000
_cell.length_c   1.000
_cell.angle_alpha   90.00
_cell.angle_beta   90.00
_cell.angle_gamma   90.00
#
_symmetry.space_group_name_H-M   'P 1'
#
loop_
_entity.id
_entity.type
_entity.pdbx_description
1 polymer ?
#
loop_
_entity_poly.entity_id
_entity_poly.type
_entity_poly.pdbx_seq_one_letter_code
_entity_poly.pdbx_strand_id
1 'polypeptide(L)'
;MQFHHIAIEVTDLERSQKFYQLMFDLDVEQYLTFMDEQIVFLKRKEWRLELIQPSSPPSHSPHVHICFQVNNMKETIIYLKSLQIVPIEGPYEISNGWKSIFYEGPDQEIIELLQIKNM
;
A
#
# COMPACT_ATOMS: atom_id res chain seq x y z
N MET A 1 5.94 -8.83 21.83
CA MET A 1 5.51 -7.68 21.00
C MET A 1 5.05 -8.23 19.66
N GLN A 2 4.01 -7.65 19.05
CA GLN A 2 3.45 -8.10 17.77
C GLN A 2 3.24 -6.89 16.86
N PHE A 3 3.45 -7.05 15.55
CA PHE A 3 3.16 -6.00 14.57
C PHE A 3 1.64 -5.85 14.43
N HIS A 4 1.14 -4.61 14.46
CA HIS A 4 -0.30 -4.35 14.43
C HIS A 4 -0.79 -3.74 13.11
N HIS A 5 -0.18 -2.63 12.69
CA HIS A 5 -0.51 -1.89 11.45
C HIS A 5 0.71 -1.10 10.95
N ILE A 6 0.63 -0.63 9.70
CA ILE A 6 1.41 0.52 9.20
C ILE A 6 0.43 1.67 8.99
N ALA A 7 0.85 2.89 9.30
CA ALA A 7 0.09 4.11 9.05
C ALA A 7 0.66 4.89 7.85
N ILE A 8 -0.23 5.45 7.03
CA ILE A 8 0.10 6.36 5.92
C ILE A 8 -0.77 7.60 6.06
N GLU A 9 -0.14 8.76 6.13
CA GLU A 9 -0.83 10.03 6.00
C GLU A 9 -1.19 10.28 4.54
N VAL A 10 -2.45 10.62 4.29
CA VAL A 10 -3.01 10.82 2.95
C VAL A 10 -3.73 12.15 2.87
N THR A 11 -3.67 12.80 1.70
CA THR A 11 -4.36 14.08 1.48
C THR A 11 -5.85 13.93 1.20
N ASP A 12 -6.28 12.74 0.74
CA ASP A 12 -7.67 12.40 0.43
C ASP A 12 -7.96 10.95 0.85
N LEU A 13 -8.71 10.79 1.94
CA LEU A 13 -9.01 9.50 2.55
C LEU A 13 -9.84 8.61 1.64
N GLU A 14 -10.80 9.18 0.90
CA GLU A 14 -11.70 8.41 0.04
C GLU A 14 -10.96 7.89 -1.18
N ARG A 15 -10.13 8.73 -1.81
CA ARG A 15 -9.28 8.36 -2.94
C ARG A 15 -8.29 7.28 -2.52
N SER A 16 -7.60 7.47 -1.41
CA SER A 16 -6.59 6.53 -0.94
C SER A 16 -7.20 5.21 -0.47
N GLN A 17 -8.33 5.25 0.22
CA GLN A 17 -9.09 4.05 0.55
C GLN A 17 -9.40 3.22 -0.70
N LYS A 18 -10.02 3.83 -1.73
CA LYS A 18 -10.37 3.10 -2.96
C LYS A 18 -9.14 2.48 -3.62
N PHE A 19 -8.04 3.22 -3.69
CA PHE A 19 -6.78 2.72 -4.25
C PHE A 19 -6.28 1.48 -3.50
N TYR A 20 -6.17 1.55 -2.17
CA TYR A 20 -5.62 0.47 -1.35
C TYR A 20 -6.54 -0.75 -1.28
N GLN A 21 -7.87 -0.55 -1.29
CA GLN A 21 -8.82 -1.65 -1.41
C GLN A 21 -8.66 -2.40 -2.73
N LEU A 22 -8.49 -1.68 -3.85
CA LEU A 22 -8.32 -2.30 -5.17
C LEU A 22 -6.95 -2.97 -5.32
N MET A 23 -5.86 -2.32 -4.91
CA MET A 23 -4.50 -2.83 -5.09
C MET A 23 -4.25 -4.10 -4.28
N PHE A 24 -4.73 -4.15 -3.04
CA PHE A 24 -4.40 -5.22 -2.09
C PHE A 24 -5.58 -6.11 -1.71
N ASP A 25 -6.76 -5.88 -2.27
CA ASP A 25 -7.97 -6.62 -1.93
C ASP A 25 -8.25 -6.52 -0.41
N LEU A 26 -8.28 -5.26 0.08
CA LEU A 26 -8.52 -4.92 1.48
C LEU A 26 -9.99 -4.60 1.76
N ASP A 27 -10.47 -5.04 2.91
CA ASP A 27 -11.76 -4.66 3.46
C ASP A 27 -11.60 -3.51 4.46
N VAL A 28 -12.65 -2.69 4.59
CA VAL A 28 -12.73 -1.70 5.67
C VAL A 28 -12.97 -2.43 6.99
N GLU A 29 -12.06 -2.26 7.95
CA GLU A 29 -12.23 -2.76 9.32
C GLU A 29 -13.01 -1.76 10.18
N GLN A 30 -12.65 -0.46 10.13
CA GLN A 30 -13.28 0.59 10.94
C GLN A 30 -12.96 1.99 10.42
N TYR A 31 -13.87 2.94 10.68
CA TYR A 31 -13.62 4.37 10.57
C TYR A 31 -13.50 4.97 11.97
N LEU A 32 -12.58 5.92 12.14
CA LEU A 32 -12.34 6.63 13.39
C LEU A 32 -12.13 8.12 13.11
N THR A 33 -12.43 8.93 14.12
CA THR A 33 -12.03 10.34 14.15
C THR A 33 -11.28 10.57 15.44
N PHE A 34 -10.07 11.12 15.36
CA PHE A 34 -9.23 11.40 16.51
C PHE A 34 -8.54 12.75 16.35
N MET A 35 -8.74 13.67 17.30
CA MET A 35 -8.15 15.01 17.28
C MET A 35 -8.31 15.72 15.92
N ASP A 36 -9.53 15.66 15.37
CA ASP A 36 -9.93 16.20 14.06
C ASP A 36 -9.32 15.50 12.81
N GLU A 37 -8.57 14.41 12.99
CA GLU A 37 -8.09 13.56 11.90
C GLU A 37 -9.14 12.52 11.53
N GLN A 38 -9.32 12.29 10.24
CA GLN A 38 -10.17 11.22 9.72
C GLN A 38 -9.31 9.99 9.46
N ILE A 39 -9.69 8.84 10.02
CA ILE A 39 -8.89 7.62 9.95
C ILE A 39 -9.76 6.48 9.42
N VAL A 40 -9.20 5.69 8.49
CA VAL A 40 -9.78 4.39 8.12
C VAL A 40 -8.74 3.29 8.29
N PHE A 41 -9.14 2.22 8.98
CA PHE A 41 -8.39 0.98 9.02
C PHE A 41 -8.87 0.06 7.91
N LEU A 42 -7.95 -0.37 7.06
CA LEU A 42 -8.14 -1.38 6.05
C LEU A 42 -7.42 -2.66 6.48
N LYS A 43 -8.00 -3.82 6.20
CA LYS A 43 -7.46 -5.10 6.70
C LYS A 43 -7.60 -6.22 5.70
N ARG A 44 -6.61 -7.12 5.73
CA ARG A 44 -6.69 -8.43 5.10
C ARG A 44 -5.93 -9.45 5.94
N LYS A 45 -6.63 -10.48 6.41
CA LYS A 45 -6.08 -11.46 7.36
C LYS A 45 -5.49 -10.75 8.60
N GLU A 46 -4.20 -10.96 8.87
CA GLU A 46 -3.52 -10.46 10.08
C GLU A 46 -2.91 -9.06 9.93
N TRP A 47 -2.80 -8.52 8.72
CA TRP A 47 -2.19 -7.21 8.49
C TRP A 47 -3.24 -6.12 8.26
N ARG A 48 -2.89 -4.91 8.70
CA ARG A 48 -3.74 -3.71 8.63
C ARG A 48 -2.96 -2.55 8.07
N LEU A 49 -3.66 -1.72 7.31
CA LEU A 49 -3.24 -0.41 6.87
C LEU A 49 -4.11 0.64 7.56
N GLU A 50 -3.49 1.62 8.18
CA GLU A 50 -4.15 2.78 8.74
C GLU A 50 -3.93 3.96 7.80
N LEU A 51 -5.00 4.51 7.24
CA LEU A 51 -4.93 5.72 6.43
C LEU A 51 -5.42 6.89 7.29
N ILE A 52 -4.63 7.95 7.36
CA ILE A 52 -4.88 9.12 8.20
C ILE A 52 -4.96 10.35 7.32
N GLN A 53 -6.12 10.99 7.27
CA GLN A 53 -6.25 12.32 6.67
C GLN A 53 -6.24 13.37 7.78
N PRO A 54 -5.14 14.12 7.94
CA PRO A 54 -5.08 15.19 8.94
C PRO A 54 -6.01 16.33 8.57
N SER A 55 -6.48 17.07 9.57
CA SER A 55 -7.37 18.23 9.38
C SER A 55 -6.69 19.43 8.72
N SER A 56 -5.35 19.44 8.67
CA SER A 56 -4.56 20.37 7.86
C SER A 56 -3.62 19.58 6.95
N PRO A 57 -3.44 19.98 5.68
CA PRO A 57 -2.57 19.26 4.76
C PRO A 57 -1.14 19.22 5.33
N PRO A 58 -0.48 18.06 5.33
CA PRO A 58 0.87 17.94 5.84
C PRO A 58 1.80 18.84 5.02
N SER A 59 2.77 19.49 5.68
CA SER A 59 3.70 20.39 4.99
C SER A 59 4.61 19.66 4.00
N HIS A 60 4.71 18.34 4.11
CA HIS A 60 5.47 17.44 3.25
C HIS A 60 4.72 16.12 3.10
N SER A 61 4.71 15.54 1.90
CA SER A 61 4.34 14.13 1.73
C SER A 61 5.42 13.27 2.39
N PRO A 62 5.09 12.37 3.32
CA PRO A 62 6.09 11.50 3.92
C PRO A 62 6.66 10.55 2.86
N HIS A 63 7.99 10.46 2.78
CA HIS A 63 8.67 9.47 1.94
C HIS A 63 8.54 8.07 2.57
N VAL A 64 7.37 7.47 2.42
CA VAL A 64 7.07 6.12 2.88
C VAL A 64 7.48 5.13 1.80
N HIS A 65 8.25 4.09 2.17
CA HIS A 65 8.50 2.90 1.36
C HIS A 65 7.94 1.69 2.10
N ILE A 66 6.98 1.00 1.51
CA ILE A 66 6.43 -0.24 2.07
C ILE A 66 6.59 -1.36 1.05
N CYS A 67 7.08 -2.51 1.52
CA CYS A 67 7.28 -3.69 0.69
C CYS A 67 6.31 -4.81 1.10
N PHE A 68 5.58 -5.34 0.13
CA PHE A 68 4.66 -6.45 0.29
C PHE A 68 5.15 -7.68 -0.46
N GLN A 69 5.19 -8.81 0.22
CA GLN A 69 5.49 -10.07 -0.44
C GLN A 69 4.27 -10.59 -1.22
N VAL A 70 4.46 -10.94 -2.49
CA VAL A 70 3.45 -11.57 -3.34
C VAL A 70 3.86 -13.00 -3.69
N ASN A 71 2.87 -13.88 -3.82
CA ASN A 71 3.11 -15.29 -4.18
C ASN A 71 3.45 -15.45 -5.67
N ASN A 72 2.80 -14.66 -6.53
CA ASN A 72 2.98 -14.71 -7.98
C ASN A 72 2.98 -13.30 -8.57
N MET A 73 4.17 -12.83 -8.93
CA MET A 73 4.43 -11.52 -9.51
C MET A 73 3.69 -11.32 -10.82
N LYS A 74 3.67 -12.33 -11.69
CA LYS A 74 3.07 -12.23 -13.02
C LYS A 74 1.56 -12.05 -12.93
N GLU A 75 0.90 -12.84 -12.09
CA GLU A 75 -0.54 -12.73 -11.84
C GLU A 75 -0.88 -11.38 -11.21
N THR A 76 -0.08 -10.92 -10.24
CA THR A 76 -0.29 -9.63 -9.57
C THR A 76 -0.18 -8.46 -10.55
N ILE A 77 0.83 -8.45 -11.43
CA ILE A 77 0.99 -7.41 -12.46
C ILE A 77 -0.21 -7.40 -13.43
N ILE A 78 -0.71 -8.56 -13.85
CA ILE A 78 -1.88 -8.65 -14.74
C ILE A 78 -3.12 -8.07 -14.05
N TYR A 79 -3.34 -8.42 -12.79
CA TYR A 79 -4.44 -7.90 -11.98
C TYR A 79 -4.37 -6.38 -11.83
N LEU A 80 -3.23 -5.84 -11.38
CA LEU A 80 -3.06 -4.39 -11.19
C LEU A 80 -3.19 -3.61 -12.49
N LYS A 81 -2.67 -4.15 -13.60
CA LYS A 81 -2.84 -3.55 -14.92
C LYS A 81 -4.32 -3.50 -15.35
N SER A 82 -5.13 -4.49 -14.98
CA SER A 82 -6.58 -4.48 -15.26
C SER A 82 -7.33 -3.37 -14.51
N LEU A 83 -6.76 -2.91 -13.40
CA LEU A 83 -7.24 -1.79 -12.58
C LEU A 83 -6.62 -0.44 -12.97
N GLN A 84 -5.85 -0.39 -14.05
CA GLN A 84 -5.08 0.79 -14.49
C GLN A 84 -4.01 1.25 -13.49
N ILE A 85 -3.59 0.36 -12.57
CA ILE A 85 -2.47 0.59 -11.65
C ILE A 85 -1.21 0.09 -12.35
N VAL A 86 -0.34 1.03 -12.77
CA VAL A 86 0.88 0.75 -13.52
C VAL A 86 2.12 0.99 -12.67
N PRO A 87 3.17 0.17 -12.82
CA PRO A 87 4.40 0.34 -12.07
C PRO A 87 5.15 1.59 -12.54
N ILE A 88 5.83 2.26 -11.60
CA ILE A 88 6.77 3.34 -11.91
C ILE A 88 8.16 2.80 -12.26
N GLU A 89 8.51 1.61 -11.76
CA GLU A 89 9.83 1.02 -11.91
C GLU A 89 9.79 -0.52 -11.85
N GLY A 90 10.70 -1.19 -12.57
CA GLY A 90 10.83 -2.64 -12.61
C GLY A 90 9.93 -3.33 -13.66
N PRO A 91 9.75 -4.66 -13.58
CA PRO A 91 10.30 -5.55 -12.55
C PRO A 91 11.81 -5.76 -12.69
N TYR A 92 12.50 -5.91 -11.56
CA TYR A 92 13.91 -6.30 -11.48
C TYR A 92 14.05 -7.70 -10.90
N GLU A 93 15.06 -8.43 -11.37
CA GLU A 93 15.52 -9.66 -10.73
C GLU A 93 16.90 -9.38 -10.11
N ILE A 94 17.01 -9.54 -8.80
CA ILE A 94 18.24 -9.31 -8.06
C ILE A 94 18.97 -10.62 -7.78
N SER A 95 20.28 -10.54 -7.48
CA SER A 95 21.19 -11.70 -7.45
C SER A 95 20.82 -12.80 -6.44
N ASN A 96 20.04 -12.47 -5.40
CA ASN A 96 19.51 -13.44 -4.43
C ASN A 96 18.23 -14.16 -4.93
N GLY A 97 17.81 -13.92 -6.17
CA GLY A 97 16.64 -14.53 -6.80
C GLY A 97 15.31 -13.87 -6.46
N TRP A 98 15.31 -12.72 -5.78
CA TRP A 98 14.08 -11.95 -5.57
C TRP A 98 13.69 -11.18 -6.83
N LYS A 99 12.39 -10.96 -6.98
CA LYS A 99 11.81 -10.13 -8.02
C LYS A 99 11.07 -8.97 -7.38
N SER A 100 11.48 -7.75 -7.66
CA SER A 100 10.84 -6.53 -7.14
C SER A 100 10.22 -5.71 -8.26
N ILE A 101 9.12 -5.05 -7.98
CA ILE A 101 8.48 -4.06 -8.85
C ILE A 101 7.90 -2.95 -7.97
N PHE A 102 7.91 -1.71 -8.46
CA PHE A 102 7.55 -0.54 -7.65
C PHE A 102 6.38 0.21 -8.27
N TYR A 103 5.45 0.61 -7.41
CA TYR A 103 4.31 1.45 -7.71
C TYR A 103 4.37 2.71 -6.85
N GLU A 104 3.67 3.74 -7.29
CA GLU A 104 3.46 4.96 -6.53
C GLU A 104 2.03 4.95 -6.00
N GLY A 105 1.86 5.23 -4.71
CA GLY A 105 0.56 5.44 -4.11
C GLY A 105 0.01 6.85 -4.34
N PRO A 106 -1.22 7.14 -3.88
CA PRO A 106 -1.90 8.40 -4.19
C PRO A 106 -1.21 9.66 -3.64
N ASP A 107 -0.33 9.50 -2.66
CA ASP A 107 0.36 10.57 -1.95
C ASP A 107 1.91 10.47 -2.12
N GLN A 108 2.36 9.80 -3.19
CA GLN A 108 3.76 9.60 -3.62
C GLN A 108 4.59 8.63 -2.75
N GLU A 109 3.93 7.84 -1.92
CA GLU A 109 4.54 6.72 -1.23
C GLU A 109 4.96 5.61 -2.22
N ILE A 110 6.10 4.97 -1.95
CA ILE A 110 6.62 3.87 -2.73
C ILE A 110 6.06 2.56 -2.21
N ILE A 111 5.41 1.82 -3.10
CA ILE A 111 4.84 0.51 -2.84
C ILE A 111 5.63 -0.53 -3.64
N GLU A 112 6.47 -1.28 -2.95
CA GLU A 112 7.22 -2.39 -3.54
C GLU A 112 6.41 -3.68 -3.43
N LEU A 113 6.31 -4.42 -4.53
CA LEU A 113 5.89 -5.82 -4.51
C LEU A 113 7.12 -6.70 -4.71
N LEU A 114 7.30 -7.65 -3.82
CA LEU A 114 8.44 -8.57 -3.78
C LEU A 114 7.95 -10.00 -3.94
N GLN A 115 8.48 -10.72 -4.92
CA GLN A 115 8.39 -12.17 -4.95
C GLN A 115 9.74 -12.76 -4.56
N ILE A 116 9.78 -13.47 -3.43
CA ILE A 116 10.94 -14.27 -3.06
C ILE A 116 10.93 -15.57 -3.86
N LYS A 117 12.11 -16.09 -4.21
CA LYS A 117 12.23 -17.42 -4.79
C LYS A 117 11.68 -18.44 -3.79
N ASN A 118 10.70 -19.24 -4.18
CA ASN A 118 10.22 -20.34 -3.36
C ASN A 118 11.42 -21.23 -3.01
N MET A 119 11.63 -21.49 -1.71
CA MET A 119 12.56 -22.51 -1.24
C MET A 119 12.10 -23.90 -1.68
#